data_AF-A0A846JGQ8-F1
#
_entry.id   AF-A0A846JGQ8-F1
#
_cell.length_a   1.000
_cell.length_b   1.000
_cell.length_c   1.000
_cell.angle_alpha   90.00
_cell.angle_beta   90.00
_cell.angle_gamma   90.00
#
_symmetry.space_group_name_H-M   'P 1'
#
loop_
_entity.id
_entity.type
_entity.pdbx_description
1 polymer ?
#
loop_
_entity_poly.entity_id
_entity_poly.type
_entity_poly.pdbx_seq_one_letter_code
_entity_poly.pdbx_strand_id
1 'polypeptide(L)'
;MTLDQLLKEIKENFIKSASINEINLNKTILTKAIAGDITCKNSIKAIINKYISENVDDEDINKLIKEYHVNYFEPIYVGSNKLFISIFNKFIINENDNIQIRKDKLTQIVYQEVYGLSVIDDFADGNITGLNEISTNSYDYISLQISGVRKRIPKLKFKDEKMYQEVVKKSISFKPKLDLKPDNPEVLCQRLNGERVTALCPPYSHNYSLNIRYFSATLITKHQLIDFKTSNEDIETTLDNIMPGRPNIFVLGDQGTGKTTYVLRLMGSIPDNISIATLEPMFELNPDRYYPQKDIKKLQFLSYKIPDDAFQTCLRLNRDIIITGEVRSPQEAVITLNSMTRQNKGSMGTFHTVSPEDFIYDYKNLLMQNGTYTNELSALYDISRAVDFLIMLGINRKTGQRYIKSITEVIFDKSNKEKPYGLNTIFKYDKKNKEFKKVNKISDGFFERAFEFEFDENNKKIIDDIFS
;
A
#
# COMPACT_ATOMS: atom_id res chain seq x y z
N MET A 1 27.63 -25.06 24.20
CA MET A 1 27.12 -23.68 24.35
C MET A 1 25.59 -23.71 24.47
N THR A 2 24.94 -22.74 25.13
CA THR A 2 23.47 -22.55 25.14
C THR A 2 23.04 -21.46 24.15
N LEU A 3 21.76 -21.40 23.78
CA LEU A 3 21.25 -20.36 22.87
C LEU A 3 21.43 -18.96 23.46
N ASP A 4 21.13 -18.76 24.75
CA ASP A 4 21.31 -17.46 25.42
C ASP A 4 22.80 -17.02 25.44
N GLN A 5 23.74 -17.97 25.56
CA GLN A 5 25.17 -17.69 25.44
C GLN A 5 25.52 -17.23 24.02
N LEU A 6 25.06 -17.94 23.00
CA LEU A 6 25.27 -17.59 21.59
C LEU A 6 24.70 -16.20 21.25
N LEU A 7 23.47 -15.91 21.70
CA LEU A 7 22.84 -14.60 21.50
C LEU A 7 23.66 -13.47 22.13
N LYS A 8 24.20 -13.70 23.34
CA LYS A 8 25.03 -12.73 24.05
C LYS A 8 26.36 -12.50 23.34
N GLU A 9 27.05 -13.57 22.95
CA GLU A 9 28.34 -13.48 22.23
C GLU A 9 28.19 -12.71 20.92
N ILE A 10 27.17 -13.02 20.13
CA ILE A 10 26.89 -12.31 18.88
C ILE A 10 26.57 -10.83 19.13
N LYS A 11 25.73 -10.53 20.13
CA LYS A 11 25.41 -9.14 20.50
C LYS A 11 26.65 -8.34 20.92
N GLU A 12 27.57 -8.96 21.67
CA GLU A 12 28.77 -8.30 22.20
C GLU A 12 29.89 -8.17 21.16
N ASN A 13 30.12 -9.21 20.34
CA ASN A 13 31.22 -9.26 19.38
C ASN A 13 30.98 -8.36 18.16
N PHE A 14 29.77 -8.32 17.62
CA PHE A 14 29.49 -7.58 16.39
C PHE A 14 29.26 -6.07 16.56
N ILE A 15 29.05 -5.59 17.80
CA ILE A 15 28.95 -4.15 18.11
C ILE A 15 30.31 -3.54 18.48
N LYS A 16 31.30 -4.36 18.87
CA LYS A 16 32.62 -3.89 19.35
C LYS A 16 33.78 -4.05 18.35
N SER A 17 33.65 -4.86 17.30
CA SER A 17 34.71 -5.05 16.31
C SER A 17 34.82 -3.87 15.33
N ALA A 18 35.20 -2.69 15.82
CA ALA A 18 35.57 -1.52 15.00
C ALA A 18 36.99 -1.64 14.41
N SER A 19 37.65 -2.78 14.60
CA SER A 19 39.04 -3.01 14.20
C SER A 19 39.24 -4.51 13.96
N ILE A 20 38.93 -4.97 12.75
CA ILE A 20 39.60 -6.03 11.98
C ILE A 20 38.94 -5.98 10.58
N ASN A 21 39.77 -6.03 9.55
CA ASN A 21 39.37 -5.99 8.15
C ASN A 21 38.38 -7.13 7.82
N GLU A 22 37.08 -6.84 7.82
CA GLU A 22 36.02 -7.31 6.90
C GLU A 22 34.65 -7.10 7.56
N ILE A 23 33.87 -6.17 6.98
CA ILE A 23 32.46 -5.88 7.27
C ILE A 23 32.18 -5.27 8.65
N ASN A 24 32.46 -3.98 8.78
CA ASN A 24 31.95 -3.16 9.87
C ASN A 24 30.41 -3.15 9.84
N LEU A 25 29.78 -3.83 10.80
CA LEU A 25 28.36 -3.75 11.14
C LEU A 25 28.08 -2.36 11.76
N ASN A 26 28.22 -1.31 10.94
CA ASN A 26 27.99 0.06 11.40
C ASN A 26 26.50 0.20 11.75
N LYS A 27 26.20 1.02 12.76
CA LYS A 27 24.85 1.39 13.23
C LYS A 27 23.88 1.69 12.07
N THR A 28 24.39 2.22 10.96
CA THR A 28 23.65 2.46 9.71
C THR A 28 23.05 1.20 9.08
N ILE A 29 23.81 0.09 8.99
CA ILE A 29 23.33 -1.18 8.40
C ILE A 29 22.22 -1.76 9.27
N LEU A 30 22.42 -1.80 10.58
CA LEU A 30 21.41 -2.25 11.54
C LEU A 30 20.12 -1.40 11.45
N THR A 31 20.29 -0.08 11.40
CA THR A 31 19.16 0.85 11.27
C THR A 31 18.37 0.59 9.98
N LYS A 32 19.07 0.40 8.85
CA LYS A 32 18.44 0.10 7.57
C LYS A 32 17.74 -1.27 7.56
N ALA A 33 18.36 -2.29 8.14
CA ALA A 33 17.78 -3.64 8.22
C ALA A 33 16.48 -3.64 9.03
N ILE A 34 16.47 -2.99 10.21
CA ILE A 34 15.24 -2.82 11.01
C ILE A 34 14.18 -2.04 10.21
N ALA A 35 14.61 -1.03 9.46
CA ALA A 35 13.75 -0.27 8.58
C ALA A 35 13.27 -1.06 7.34
N GLY A 36 13.60 -2.35 7.17
CA GLY A 36 13.10 -3.19 6.07
C GLY A 36 14.00 -3.27 4.84
N ASP A 37 15.27 -2.85 4.93
CA ASP A 37 16.26 -3.07 3.86
C ASP A 37 16.73 -4.53 3.87
N ILE A 38 16.22 -5.31 2.91
CA ILE A 38 16.49 -6.74 2.80
C ILE A 38 17.97 -7.06 2.52
N THR A 39 18.66 -6.19 1.79
CA THR A 39 20.09 -6.35 1.49
C THR A 39 20.89 -6.21 2.78
N CYS A 40 20.60 -5.18 3.58
CA CYS A 40 21.23 -5.01 4.89
C CYS A 40 20.92 -6.18 5.82
N LYS A 41 19.67 -6.65 5.88
CA LYS A 41 19.29 -7.84 6.67
C LYS A 41 20.08 -9.08 6.24
N ASN A 42 20.17 -9.35 4.95
CA ASN A 42 20.90 -10.51 4.42
C ASN A 42 22.41 -10.42 4.71
N SER A 43 23.01 -9.23 4.62
CA SER A 43 24.41 -9.03 5.00
C SER A 43 24.67 -9.37 6.46
N ILE A 44 23.77 -8.96 7.38
CA ILE A 44 23.89 -9.28 8.81
C ILE A 44 23.73 -10.80 9.02
N LYS A 45 22.75 -11.42 8.38
CA LYS A 45 22.54 -12.87 8.46
C LYS A 45 23.74 -13.66 7.92
N ALA A 46 24.38 -13.21 6.85
CA ALA A 46 25.58 -13.87 6.31
C ALA A 46 26.74 -13.86 7.33
N ILE A 47 26.93 -12.74 8.04
CA ILE A 47 27.94 -12.61 9.09
C ILE A 47 27.62 -13.55 10.27
N ILE A 48 26.36 -13.58 10.72
CA ILE A 48 25.92 -14.50 11.78
C ILE A 48 26.12 -15.96 11.35
N ASN A 49 25.79 -16.30 10.11
CA ASN A 49 25.94 -17.64 9.57
C ASN A 49 27.41 -18.09 9.52
N LYS A 50 28.32 -17.19 9.12
CA LYS A 50 29.77 -17.42 9.17
C LYS A 50 30.23 -17.72 10.60
N TYR A 51 29.82 -16.88 11.56
CA TYR A 51 30.16 -17.10 12.97
C TYR A 51 29.63 -18.43 13.51
N ILE A 52 28.38 -18.77 13.20
CA ILE A 52 27.80 -20.07 13.57
C ILE A 52 28.61 -21.22 12.97
N SER A 53 29.02 -21.09 11.71
CA SER A 53 29.79 -22.14 11.02
C SER A 53 31.21 -22.32 11.59
N GLU A 54 31.79 -21.28 12.19
CA GLU A 54 33.14 -21.30 12.76
C GLU A 54 33.15 -21.71 14.25
N ASN A 55 32.05 -21.51 14.99
CA ASN A 55 32.02 -21.60 16.46
C ASN A 55 30.95 -22.56 17.03
N VAL A 56 30.08 -23.11 16.20
CA VAL A 56 29.03 -24.05 16.63
C VAL A 56 29.19 -25.38 15.92
N ASP A 57 29.36 -26.44 16.71
CA ASP A 57 29.39 -27.81 16.20
C ASP A 57 28.02 -28.20 15.59
N ASP A 58 28.05 -28.88 14.44
CA ASP A 58 26.85 -29.27 13.70
C ASP A 58 25.85 -30.12 14.52
N GLU A 59 26.36 -30.88 15.49
CA GLU A 59 25.58 -31.72 16.41
C GLU A 59 24.76 -30.90 17.42
N ASP A 60 25.25 -29.71 17.80
CA ASP A 60 24.61 -28.83 18.78
C ASP A 60 23.49 -27.96 18.17
N ILE A 61 23.40 -27.85 16.83
CA ILE A 61 22.46 -26.95 16.17
C ILE A 61 21.00 -27.28 16.50
N ASN A 62 20.62 -28.57 16.45
CA ASN A 62 19.24 -28.97 16.76
C ASN A 62 18.89 -28.61 18.21
N LYS A 63 19.83 -28.82 19.14
CA LYS A 63 19.66 -28.48 20.55
C LYS A 63 19.45 -26.97 20.72
N LEU A 64 20.29 -26.14 20.10
CA LEU A 64 20.18 -24.69 20.17
C LEU A 64 18.85 -24.17 19.60
N ILE A 65 18.37 -24.73 18.48
CA ILE A 65 17.07 -24.36 17.92
C ILE A 65 15.93 -24.76 18.86
N LYS A 66 16.01 -25.94 19.50
CA LYS A 66 15.00 -26.42 20.47
C LYS A 66 14.92 -25.58 21.74
N GLU A 67 16.00 -24.89 22.12
CA GLU A 67 15.99 -23.95 23.25
C GLU A 67 15.17 -22.68 22.96
N TYR A 68 14.85 -22.40 21.69
CA TYR A 68 14.00 -21.26 21.33
C TYR A 68 12.53 -21.49 21.73
N HIS A 69 11.88 -20.44 22.23
CA HIS A 69 10.52 -20.51 22.78
C HIS A 69 9.42 -20.81 21.74
N VAL A 70 9.73 -20.67 20.44
CA VAL A 70 8.91 -21.17 19.33
C VAL A 70 9.55 -22.44 18.78
N ASN A 71 8.88 -23.58 18.97
CA ASN A 71 9.38 -24.85 18.45
C ASN A 71 9.18 -24.95 16.93
N TYR A 72 10.24 -24.68 16.15
CA TYR A 72 10.23 -24.79 14.70
C TYR A 72 10.28 -26.23 14.16
N PHE A 73 10.39 -27.25 15.03
CA PHE A 73 10.25 -28.66 14.66
C PHE A 73 8.78 -29.13 14.68
N GLU A 74 7.85 -28.25 15.05
CA GLU A 74 6.42 -28.54 15.07
C GLU A 74 5.64 -27.61 14.14
N PRO A 75 4.42 -28.01 13.72
CA PRO A 75 3.51 -27.12 13.00
C PRO A 75 3.21 -25.85 13.78
N ILE A 76 3.55 -24.69 13.21
CA ILE A 76 3.26 -23.36 13.77
C ILE A 76 1.76 -23.05 13.68
N TYR A 77 1.12 -23.45 12.58
CA TYR A 77 -0.32 -23.30 12.37
C TYR A 77 -1.02 -24.66 12.33
N VAL A 78 -2.01 -24.85 13.21
CA VAL A 78 -2.77 -26.11 13.37
C VAL A 78 -4.24 -25.99 12.93
N GLY A 79 -4.60 -24.91 12.24
CA GLY A 79 -5.96 -24.73 11.73
C GLY A 79 -6.20 -25.41 10.37
N SER A 80 -7.43 -25.36 9.88
CA SER A 80 -7.85 -26.04 8.64
C SER A 80 -7.62 -25.25 7.34
N ASN A 81 -7.15 -24.00 7.42
CA ASN A 81 -6.96 -23.17 6.22
C ASN A 81 -5.69 -23.61 5.46
N LYS A 82 -5.89 -24.20 4.27
CA LYS A 82 -4.81 -24.72 3.41
C LYS A 82 -3.75 -23.67 3.03
N LEU A 83 -4.14 -22.43 2.78
CA LEU A 83 -3.20 -21.36 2.44
C LEU A 83 -2.28 -21.07 3.62
N PHE A 84 -2.85 -20.92 4.81
CA PHE A 84 -2.07 -20.73 6.03
C PHE A 84 -1.14 -21.93 6.28
N ILE A 85 -1.64 -23.17 6.20
CA ILE A 85 -0.80 -24.37 6.32
C ILE A 85 0.39 -24.31 5.34
N SER A 86 0.12 -24.03 4.07
CA SER A 86 1.17 -23.99 3.03
C SER A 86 2.24 -22.92 3.27
N ILE A 87 1.86 -21.78 3.86
CA ILE A 87 2.79 -20.70 4.17
C ILE A 87 3.59 -21.05 5.41
N PHE A 88 2.93 -21.45 6.49
CA PHE A 88 3.58 -21.74 7.76
C PHE A 88 4.49 -22.97 7.70
N ASN A 89 4.18 -23.95 6.84
CA ASN A 89 5.04 -25.12 6.63
C ASN A 89 6.44 -24.76 6.11
N LYS A 90 6.61 -23.63 5.42
CA LYS A 90 7.91 -23.17 4.92
C LYS A 90 8.87 -22.75 6.04
N PHE A 91 8.35 -22.52 7.25
CA PHE A 91 9.15 -22.09 8.41
C PHE A 91 9.49 -23.25 9.36
N ILE A 92 8.91 -24.43 9.13
CA ILE A 92 9.16 -25.66 9.89
C ILE A 92 10.43 -26.32 9.35
N ILE A 93 11.23 -26.90 10.24
CA ILE A 93 12.40 -27.71 9.89
C ILE A 93 12.30 -29.10 10.53
N ASN A 94 13.08 -30.06 10.03
CA ASN A 94 13.24 -31.39 10.61
C ASN A 94 14.66 -31.58 11.14
N GLU A 95 14.80 -32.46 12.13
CA GLU A 95 16.11 -32.77 12.74
C GLU A 95 17.12 -33.36 11.75
N ASN A 96 16.62 -34.02 10.70
CA ASN A 96 17.39 -34.66 9.65
C ASN A 96 17.52 -33.80 8.38
N ASP A 97 17.02 -32.57 8.40
CA ASP A 97 17.22 -31.66 7.27
C ASP A 97 18.71 -31.41 7.03
N ASN A 98 19.06 -31.05 5.79
CA ASN A 98 20.40 -30.67 5.42
C ASN A 98 20.96 -29.65 6.43
N ILE A 99 22.22 -29.82 6.84
CA ILE A 99 22.86 -28.99 7.86
C ILE A 99 22.75 -27.49 7.55
N GLN A 100 22.80 -27.10 6.27
CA GLN A 100 22.66 -25.71 5.85
C GLN A 100 21.27 -25.15 6.18
N ILE A 101 20.21 -25.92 5.97
CA ILE A 101 18.83 -25.50 6.31
C ILE A 101 18.72 -25.24 7.82
N ARG A 102 19.32 -26.11 8.62
CA ARG A 102 19.33 -25.99 10.09
C ARG A 102 20.18 -24.79 10.54
N LYS A 103 21.35 -24.58 9.95
CA LYS A 103 22.19 -23.38 10.14
C LYS A 103 21.46 -22.10 9.77
N ASP A 104 20.72 -22.09 8.67
CA ASP A 104 19.95 -20.93 8.21
C ASP A 104 18.80 -20.61 9.18
N LYS A 105 18.14 -21.64 9.74
CA LYS A 105 17.12 -21.45 10.79
C LYS A 105 17.72 -20.90 12.08
N LEU A 106 18.84 -21.46 12.56
CA LEU A 106 19.53 -20.93 13.74
C LEU A 106 20.00 -19.49 13.50
N THR A 107 20.54 -19.20 12.31
CA THR A 107 20.93 -17.84 11.88
C THR A 107 19.74 -16.88 11.94
N GLN A 108 18.57 -17.30 11.46
CA GLN A 108 17.35 -16.50 11.52
C GLN A 108 16.90 -16.25 12.97
N ILE A 109 16.92 -17.27 13.83
CA ILE A 109 16.59 -17.14 15.27
C ILE A 109 17.52 -16.15 15.96
N VAL A 110 18.82 -16.27 15.72
CA VAL A 110 19.81 -15.35 16.28
C VAL A 110 19.58 -13.94 15.77
N TYR A 111 19.41 -13.76 14.45
CA TYR A 111 19.17 -12.45 13.86
C TYR A 111 17.93 -11.79 14.45
N GLN A 112 16.80 -12.51 14.50
CA GLN A 112 15.53 -11.92 14.90
C GLN A 112 15.50 -11.51 16.38
N GLU A 113 16.19 -12.23 17.25
CA GLU A 113 16.28 -11.91 18.67
C GLU A 113 17.27 -10.77 18.95
N VAL A 114 18.44 -10.79 18.32
CA VAL A 114 19.48 -9.77 18.58
C VAL A 114 19.16 -8.46 17.86
N TYR A 115 18.82 -8.52 16.57
CA TYR A 115 18.74 -7.34 15.69
C TYR A 115 17.36 -7.12 15.07
N GLY A 116 16.60 -8.18 14.78
CA GLY A 116 15.31 -8.11 14.11
C GLY A 116 14.11 -7.91 15.03
N LEU A 117 12.93 -8.28 14.52
CA LEU A 117 11.63 -8.12 15.19
C LEU A 117 11.16 -9.39 15.92
N SER A 118 12.06 -10.20 16.47
CA SER A 118 11.76 -11.48 17.14
C SER A 118 10.86 -12.39 16.27
N VAL A 119 9.88 -13.08 16.84
CA VAL A 119 9.05 -14.11 16.18
C VAL A 119 8.28 -13.61 14.95
N ILE A 120 8.11 -12.29 14.76
CA ILE A 120 7.44 -11.72 13.60
C ILE A 120 8.40 -11.36 12.45
N ASP A 121 9.71 -11.43 12.68
CA ASP A 121 10.75 -11.00 11.72
C ASP A 121 10.71 -11.76 10.39
N ASP A 122 10.40 -13.06 10.44
CA ASP A 122 10.24 -13.93 9.26
C ASP A 122 9.11 -13.46 8.31
N PHE A 123 8.14 -12.72 8.84
CA PHE A 123 6.99 -12.20 8.12
C PHE A 123 7.15 -10.71 7.80
N ALA A 124 8.10 -10.04 8.46
CA ALA A 124 8.17 -8.60 8.53
C ALA A 124 8.46 -7.94 7.19
N ASP A 125 9.16 -8.58 6.24
CA ASP A 125 9.68 -7.91 5.04
C ASP A 125 8.80 -8.05 3.78
N GLY A 126 7.57 -8.54 3.94
CA GLY A 126 6.59 -8.56 2.84
C GLY A 126 6.91 -9.55 1.72
N ASN A 127 7.82 -10.48 1.98
CA ASN A 127 8.23 -11.58 1.10
C ASN A 127 7.19 -12.70 0.99
N ILE A 128 6.15 -12.68 1.82
CA ILE A 128 5.08 -13.68 1.80
C ILE A 128 3.97 -13.21 0.87
N THR A 129 3.78 -13.95 -0.22
CA THR A 129 2.72 -13.68 -1.18
C THR A 129 1.35 -13.65 -0.50
N GLY A 130 0.63 -12.53 -0.71
CA GLY A 130 -0.71 -12.34 -0.17
C GLY A 130 -0.74 -11.87 1.29
N LEU A 131 0.39 -11.73 2.00
CA LEU A 131 0.40 -11.12 3.32
C LEU A 131 -0.08 -9.66 3.23
N ASN A 132 -1.11 -9.34 4.00
CA ASN A 132 -1.72 -8.01 4.06
C ASN A 132 -1.34 -7.26 5.34
N GLU A 133 -1.25 -7.98 6.46
CA GLU A 133 -1.07 -7.38 7.77
C GLU A 133 -0.50 -8.39 8.78
N ILE A 134 0.42 -7.91 9.64
CA ILE A 134 0.76 -8.52 10.92
C ILE A 134 0.20 -7.60 12.00
N SER A 135 -0.53 -8.17 12.96
CA SER A 135 -1.15 -7.42 14.06
C SER A 135 -0.89 -8.12 15.39
N THR A 136 -0.24 -7.41 16.31
CA THR A 136 0.07 -7.84 17.67
C THR A 136 -0.61 -6.93 18.69
N ASN A 137 -1.32 -7.52 19.65
CA ASN A 137 -2.06 -6.77 20.68
C ASN A 137 -1.53 -7.01 22.10
N SER A 138 -0.61 -7.96 22.26
CA SER A 138 0.09 -8.34 23.49
C SER A 138 1.25 -9.26 23.11
N TYR A 139 2.11 -9.61 24.07
CA TYR A 139 3.22 -10.53 23.85
C TYR A 139 2.78 -11.94 23.38
N ASP A 140 1.53 -12.34 23.61
CA ASP A 140 0.96 -13.66 23.30
C ASP A 140 -0.22 -13.64 22.31
N TYR A 141 -0.48 -12.47 21.71
CA TYR A 141 -1.52 -12.29 20.71
C TYR A 141 -0.93 -11.79 19.39
N ILE A 142 -0.63 -12.73 18.49
CA ILE A 142 -0.17 -12.45 17.13
C ILE A 142 -1.20 -12.96 16.12
N SER A 143 -1.58 -12.10 15.18
CA SER A 143 -2.48 -12.43 14.08
C SER A 143 -1.93 -11.96 12.76
N LEU A 144 -2.14 -12.77 11.71
CA LEU A 144 -1.75 -12.43 10.34
C LEU A 144 -3.00 -12.39 9.48
N GLN A 145 -3.06 -11.42 8.56
CA GLN A 145 -4.03 -11.38 7.49
C GLN A 145 -3.35 -11.77 6.18
N ILE A 146 -3.81 -12.86 5.57
CA ILE A 146 -3.26 -13.38 4.31
C ILE A 146 -4.41 -13.54 3.33
N SER A 147 -4.27 -12.94 2.14
CA SER A 147 -5.26 -12.91 1.08
C SER A 147 -6.65 -12.46 1.60
N GLY A 148 -6.64 -11.45 2.48
CA GLY A 148 -7.83 -10.89 3.12
C GLY A 148 -8.34 -11.65 4.34
N VAL A 149 -7.86 -12.86 4.61
CA VAL A 149 -8.32 -13.70 5.73
C VAL A 149 -7.41 -13.51 6.95
N ARG A 150 -7.97 -13.03 8.07
CA ARG A 150 -7.25 -12.84 9.34
C ARG A 150 -7.34 -14.10 10.22
N LYS A 151 -6.22 -14.55 10.77
CA LYS A 151 -6.15 -15.64 11.76
C LYS A 151 -5.15 -15.32 12.88
N ARG A 152 -5.50 -15.65 14.12
CA ARG A 152 -4.56 -15.71 15.25
C ARG A 152 -3.67 -16.93 15.09
N ILE A 153 -2.39 -16.81 15.43
CA ILE A 153 -1.39 -17.89 15.40
C ILE A 153 -0.86 -18.12 16.82
N PRO A 154 -1.49 -18.97 17.64
CA PRO A 154 -1.17 -19.09 19.06
C PRO A 154 0.27 -19.56 19.37
N LYS A 155 0.89 -20.32 18.47
CA LYS A 155 2.29 -20.76 18.65
C LYS A 155 3.32 -19.67 18.39
N LEU A 156 2.94 -18.58 17.74
CA LEU A 156 3.78 -17.38 17.64
C LEU A 156 3.44 -16.46 18.82
N LYS A 157 4.38 -16.37 19.76
CA LYS A 157 4.34 -15.46 20.92
C LYS A 157 5.75 -14.98 21.20
N PHE A 158 5.89 -13.76 21.69
CA PHE A 158 7.17 -13.24 22.16
C PHE A 158 7.57 -13.92 23.48
N LYS A 159 8.87 -13.91 23.81
CA LYS A 159 9.42 -14.55 25.03
C LYS A 159 8.71 -14.07 26.30
N ASP A 160 8.56 -12.75 26.42
CA ASP A 160 7.89 -12.09 27.53
C ASP A 160 7.43 -10.68 27.12
N GLU A 161 6.72 -10.01 28.03
CA GLU A 161 6.21 -8.65 27.84
C GLU A 161 7.34 -7.62 27.62
N LYS A 162 8.51 -7.81 28.25
CA LYS A 162 9.64 -6.89 28.11
C LYS A 162 10.24 -6.96 26.70
N MET A 163 10.49 -8.17 26.20
CA MET A 163 10.93 -8.40 24.83
C MET A 163 9.94 -7.82 23.83
N TYR A 164 8.64 -8.02 24.06
CA TYR A 164 7.61 -7.48 23.18
C TYR A 164 7.65 -5.94 23.13
N GLN A 165 7.75 -5.28 24.29
CA GLN A 165 7.90 -3.82 24.35
C GLN A 165 9.15 -3.32 23.61
N GLU A 166 10.27 -4.04 23.73
CA GLU A 166 11.50 -3.75 22.97
C GLU A 166 11.27 -3.89 21.47
N VAL A 167 10.57 -4.93 21.00
CA VAL A 167 10.22 -5.13 19.59
C VAL A 167 9.33 -4.00 19.07
N VAL A 168 8.29 -3.60 19.80
CA VAL A 168 7.40 -2.51 19.40
C VAL A 168 8.19 -1.21 19.26
N LYS A 169 9.07 -0.87 20.21
CA LYS A 169 9.95 0.31 20.11
C LYS A 169 10.97 0.19 18.97
N LYS A 170 11.55 -1.00 18.77
CA LYS A 170 12.49 -1.27 17.68
C LYS A 170 11.84 -1.10 16.30
N SER A 171 10.55 -1.46 16.17
CA SER A 171 9.78 -1.33 14.93
C SER A 171 9.64 0.10 14.40
N ILE A 172 9.96 1.12 15.22
CA ILE A 172 9.93 2.55 14.85
C ILE A 172 11.29 3.23 15.00
N SER A 173 12.29 2.56 15.56
CA SER A 173 13.56 3.18 16.00
C SER A 173 14.44 3.69 14.86
N PHE A 174 14.15 3.28 13.62
CA PHE A 174 14.86 3.76 12.44
C PHE A 174 14.55 5.22 12.08
N LYS A 175 13.55 5.83 12.73
CA LYS A 175 13.30 7.28 12.67
C LYS A 175 13.64 7.89 14.04
N PRO A 176 14.82 8.53 14.20
CA PRO A 176 15.32 8.97 15.51
C PRO A 176 14.41 9.95 16.28
N LYS A 177 13.50 10.65 15.58
CA LYS A 177 12.55 11.60 16.17
C LYS A 177 11.26 10.95 16.66
N LEU A 178 11.03 9.67 16.35
CA LEU A 178 9.85 8.94 16.77
C LEU A 178 10.22 8.14 18.02
N ASP A 179 9.51 8.41 19.11
CA ASP A 179 9.62 7.66 20.35
C ASP A 179 8.21 7.34 20.85
N LEU A 180 8.04 6.13 21.38
CA LEU A 180 6.77 5.63 21.87
C LEU A 180 6.78 5.67 23.40
N LYS A 181 6.00 6.61 23.94
CA LYS A 181 6.00 6.98 25.35
C LYS A 181 4.61 7.47 25.77
N PRO A 182 4.27 7.50 27.07
CA PRO A 182 2.92 7.88 27.53
C PRO A 182 2.40 9.24 27.05
N ASP A 183 3.28 10.22 26.78
CA ASP A 183 2.98 11.55 26.25
C ASP A 183 3.03 11.63 24.71
N ASN A 184 3.44 10.54 24.04
CA ASN A 184 3.31 10.32 22.60
C ASN A 184 2.96 8.84 22.34
N PRO A 185 1.73 8.41 22.71
CA PRO A 185 1.42 6.99 22.89
C PRO A 185 0.99 6.29 21.59
N GLU A 186 0.99 7.00 20.46
CA GLU A 186 0.76 6.47 19.12
C GLU A 186 1.85 6.98 18.18
N VAL A 187 2.45 6.06 17.41
CA VAL A 187 3.40 6.38 16.36
C VAL A 187 2.96 5.73 15.06
N LEU A 188 2.86 6.57 14.02
CA LEU A 188 2.58 6.16 12.65
C LEU A 188 3.81 6.44 11.80
N CYS A 189 4.34 5.42 11.13
CA CYS A 189 5.49 5.61 10.23
C CYS A 189 5.49 4.61 9.07
N GLN A 190 6.43 4.81 8.15
CA GLN A 190 6.64 3.95 6.99
C GLN A 190 8.09 3.46 7.01
N ARG A 191 8.27 2.15 6.83
CA ARG A 191 9.56 1.46 6.66
C ARG A 191 10.15 1.75 5.27
N LEU A 192 11.45 1.50 5.08
CA LEU A 192 12.15 1.66 3.80
C LEU A 192 11.58 0.79 2.67
N ASN A 193 11.02 -0.37 3.01
CA ASN A 193 10.31 -1.24 2.07
C ASN A 193 8.87 -0.78 1.76
N GLY A 194 8.43 0.35 2.32
CA GLY A 194 7.11 0.95 2.08
C GLY A 194 6.00 0.47 3.02
N GLU A 195 6.27 -0.50 3.90
CA GLU A 195 5.27 -0.99 4.85
C GLU A 195 4.93 0.07 5.90
N ARG A 196 3.65 0.11 6.27
CA ARG A 196 3.16 1.04 7.28
C ARG A 196 3.21 0.38 8.64
N VAL A 197 3.74 1.11 9.62
CA VAL A 197 3.83 0.69 11.01
C VAL A 197 2.97 1.61 11.85
N THR A 198 2.07 1.01 12.62
CA THR A 198 1.33 1.67 13.70
C THR A 198 1.72 1.01 15.01
N ALA A 199 2.34 1.79 15.90
CA ALA A 199 2.75 1.34 17.22
C ALA A 199 2.02 2.13 18.30
N LEU A 200 1.49 1.43 19.31
CA LEU A 200 0.73 2.02 20.42
C LEU A 200 1.33 1.62 21.77
N CYS A 201 1.22 2.48 22.78
CA CYS A 201 1.52 2.14 24.16
C CYS A 201 0.50 2.70 25.17
N PRO A 202 0.46 2.17 26.40
CA PRO A 202 -0.31 2.74 27.50
C PRO A 202 0.07 4.19 27.82
N PRO A 203 -0.87 5.01 28.34
CA PRO A 203 -2.25 4.66 28.71
C PRO A 203 -3.28 4.76 27.56
N TYR A 204 -2.87 5.16 26.35
CA TYR A 204 -3.80 5.29 25.21
C TYR A 204 -4.35 3.94 24.75
N SER A 205 -3.51 2.91 24.76
CA SER A 205 -3.90 1.50 24.59
C SER A 205 -3.78 0.73 25.91
N HIS A 206 -4.52 -0.37 26.05
CA HIS A 206 -4.43 -1.20 27.26
C HIS A 206 -3.07 -1.90 27.39
N ASN A 207 -2.54 -2.39 26.27
CA ASN A 207 -1.22 -3.01 26.15
C ASN A 207 -0.42 -2.30 25.04
N TYR A 208 0.87 -2.61 24.92
CA TYR A 208 1.60 -2.27 23.70
C TYR A 208 0.98 -3.00 22.49
N SER A 209 0.87 -2.33 21.35
CA SER A 209 0.35 -2.92 20.12
C SER A 209 1.20 -2.53 18.93
N LEU A 210 1.33 -3.43 17.96
CA LEU A 210 2.04 -3.19 16.70
C LEU A 210 1.24 -3.75 15.54
N ASN A 211 1.03 -2.92 14.52
CA ASN A 211 0.48 -3.35 13.24
C ASN A 211 1.47 -2.99 12.12
N ILE A 212 1.89 -4.01 11.36
CA ILE A 212 2.68 -3.84 10.14
C ILE A 212 1.78 -4.17 8.97
N ARG A 213 1.55 -3.19 8.10
CA ARG A 213 0.61 -3.29 6.98
C ARG A 213 1.34 -3.22 5.65
N TYR A 214 1.07 -4.20 4.80
CA TYR A 214 1.71 -4.40 3.50
C TYR A 214 0.81 -3.80 2.42
N PHE A 215 0.78 -2.46 2.36
CA PHE A 215 0.05 -1.72 1.32
C PHE A 215 1.03 -1.20 0.29
N SER A 216 1.31 -2.01 -0.71
CA SER A 216 1.82 -1.51 -1.99
C SER A 216 0.78 -1.83 -3.04
N ALA A 217 0.31 -0.79 -3.73
CA ALA A 217 -0.43 -1.01 -4.96
C ALA A 217 0.42 -1.91 -5.87
N THR A 218 -0.15 -3.03 -6.27
CA THR A 218 0.49 -3.92 -7.26
C THR A 218 -0.03 -3.54 -8.62
N LEU A 219 0.87 -3.33 -9.58
CA LEU A 219 0.48 -3.09 -10.96
C LEU A 219 -0.31 -4.30 -11.49
N ILE A 220 -1.46 -4.02 -12.08
CA ILE A 220 -2.24 -5.00 -12.84
C ILE A 220 -2.29 -4.54 -14.30
N THR A 221 -2.03 -5.44 -15.22
CA THR A 221 -2.09 -5.15 -16.66
C THR A 221 -3.52 -5.17 -17.17
N LYS A 222 -3.79 -4.51 -18.32
CA LYS A 222 -5.10 -4.57 -18.98
C LYS A 222 -5.52 -6.01 -19.27
N HIS A 223 -4.59 -6.84 -19.75
CA HIS A 223 -4.86 -8.24 -20.08
C HIS A 223 -5.30 -9.03 -18.86
N GLN A 224 -4.62 -8.85 -17.72
CA GLN A 224 -5.03 -9.49 -16.47
C GLN A 224 -6.41 -9.04 -16.00
N LEU A 225 -6.75 -7.75 -16.15
CA LEU A 225 -8.09 -7.24 -15.81
C LEU A 225 -9.19 -7.92 -16.65
N ILE A 226 -8.92 -8.14 -17.93
CA ILE A 226 -9.82 -8.84 -18.85
C ILE A 226 -9.92 -10.33 -18.49
N ASP A 227 -8.78 -10.99 -18.25
CA ASP A 227 -8.73 -12.41 -17.87
C ASP A 227 -9.47 -12.68 -16.55
N PHE A 228 -9.31 -11.78 -15.58
CA PHE A 228 -10.02 -11.85 -14.29
C PHE A 228 -11.50 -11.44 -14.40
N LYS A 229 -11.95 -11.03 -15.58
CA LYS A 229 -13.29 -10.47 -15.85
C LYS A 229 -13.60 -9.29 -14.93
N THR A 230 -12.56 -8.55 -14.53
CA THR A 230 -12.69 -7.29 -13.80
C THR A 230 -13.12 -6.18 -14.75
N SER A 231 -12.69 -6.27 -16.01
CA SER A 231 -13.03 -5.39 -17.13
C SER A 231 -13.22 -6.22 -18.41
N ASN A 232 -13.40 -5.57 -19.56
CA ASN A 232 -13.39 -6.18 -20.89
C ASN A 232 -12.62 -5.29 -21.90
N GLU A 233 -12.45 -5.78 -23.14
CA GLU A 233 -11.68 -5.05 -24.16
C GLU A 233 -12.31 -3.71 -24.51
N ASP A 234 -13.64 -3.62 -24.68
CA ASP A 234 -14.35 -2.38 -24.97
C ASP A 234 -14.06 -1.29 -23.91
N ILE A 235 -14.13 -1.65 -22.62
CA ILE A 235 -13.86 -0.72 -21.52
C ILE A 235 -12.40 -0.30 -21.50
N GLU A 236 -11.46 -1.26 -21.49
CA GLU A 236 -10.04 -0.93 -21.35
C GLU A 236 -9.54 -0.12 -22.56
N THR A 237 -10.00 -0.45 -23.78
CA THR A 237 -9.70 0.29 -25.02
C THR A 237 -10.29 1.69 -24.99
N THR A 238 -11.54 1.85 -24.54
CA THR A 238 -12.13 3.19 -24.37
C THR A 238 -11.29 4.01 -23.39
N LEU A 239 -10.94 3.43 -22.25
CA LEU A 239 -10.14 4.11 -21.23
C LEU A 239 -8.75 4.49 -21.75
N ASP A 240 -8.04 3.59 -22.44
CA ASP A 240 -6.74 3.90 -23.02
C ASP A 240 -6.81 5.06 -24.05
N ASN A 241 -7.91 5.15 -24.81
CA ASN A 241 -8.08 6.17 -25.84
C ASN A 241 -8.60 7.52 -25.32
N ILE A 242 -9.23 7.59 -24.14
CA ILE A 242 -9.58 8.90 -23.54
C ILE A 242 -8.42 9.54 -22.78
N MET A 243 -7.43 8.76 -22.31
CA MET A 243 -6.34 9.26 -21.46
C MET A 243 -5.47 10.36 -22.10
N PRO A 244 -5.16 10.33 -23.42
CA PRO A 244 -4.49 11.45 -24.08
C PRO A 244 -5.26 12.78 -24.00
N GLY A 245 -6.58 12.74 -23.82
CA GLY A 245 -7.43 13.92 -23.60
C GLY A 245 -7.35 14.49 -22.19
N ARG A 246 -6.47 13.93 -21.34
CA ARG A 246 -6.25 14.31 -19.94
C ARG A 246 -7.55 14.49 -19.13
N PRO A 247 -8.47 13.49 -19.11
CA PRO A 247 -9.66 13.54 -18.28
C PRO A 247 -9.29 13.57 -16.79
N ASN A 248 -10.00 14.38 -16.01
CA ASN A 248 -9.94 14.26 -14.56
C ASN A 248 -10.80 13.07 -14.09
N ILE A 249 -10.19 12.10 -13.41
CA ILE A 249 -10.86 10.82 -13.07
C ILE A 249 -10.87 10.59 -11.56
N PHE A 250 -12.04 10.25 -11.02
CA PHE A 250 -12.13 9.59 -9.72
C PHE A 250 -12.36 8.09 -9.88
N VAL A 251 -11.51 7.30 -9.23
CA VAL A 251 -11.76 5.86 -9.07
C VAL A 251 -12.45 5.66 -7.72
N LEU A 252 -13.64 5.05 -7.75
CA LEU A 252 -14.57 4.95 -6.63
C LEU A 252 -14.73 3.50 -6.15
N GLY A 253 -15.23 3.34 -4.92
CA GLY A 253 -15.68 2.06 -4.36
C GLY A 253 -15.23 1.78 -2.92
N ASP A 254 -15.74 0.69 -2.36
CA ASP A 254 -15.48 0.25 -0.99
C ASP A 254 -13.98 0.00 -0.68
N GLN A 255 -13.69 -0.23 0.59
CA GLN A 255 -12.40 -0.75 1.02
C GLN A 255 -12.11 -2.14 0.41
N GLY A 256 -10.91 -2.28 -0.16
CA GLY A 256 -10.41 -3.52 -0.75
C GLY A 256 -10.84 -3.82 -2.19
N THR A 257 -11.59 -2.93 -2.85
CA THR A 257 -12.04 -3.10 -4.24
C THR A 257 -10.94 -2.93 -5.29
N GLY A 258 -9.78 -2.37 -4.91
CA GLY A 258 -8.63 -2.22 -5.80
C GLY A 258 -8.47 -0.84 -6.44
N LYS A 259 -9.06 0.22 -5.88
CA LYS A 259 -9.01 1.59 -6.44
C LYS A 259 -7.59 2.06 -6.76
N THR A 260 -6.69 2.02 -5.78
CA THR A 260 -5.29 2.46 -5.94
C THR A 260 -4.54 1.62 -6.99
N THR A 261 -4.83 0.31 -7.07
CA THR A 261 -4.32 -0.56 -8.14
C THR A 261 -4.85 -0.14 -9.51
N TYR A 262 -6.12 0.26 -9.62
CA TYR A 262 -6.71 0.68 -10.88
C TYR A 262 -6.21 2.08 -11.31
N VAL A 263 -6.00 3.01 -10.37
CA VAL A 263 -5.28 4.26 -10.64
C VAL A 263 -3.89 3.96 -11.19
N LEU A 264 -3.14 3.06 -10.56
CA LEU A 264 -1.82 2.66 -11.04
C LEU A 264 -1.87 2.06 -12.46
N ARG A 265 -2.94 1.34 -12.83
CA ARG A 265 -3.17 0.91 -14.22
C ARG A 265 -3.38 2.11 -15.15
N LEU A 266 -4.26 3.05 -14.80
CA LEU A 266 -4.56 4.22 -15.63
C LEU A 266 -3.33 5.10 -15.84
N MET A 267 -2.45 5.18 -14.84
CA MET A 267 -1.17 5.89 -14.96
C MET A 267 -0.29 5.35 -16.09
N GLY A 268 -0.39 4.05 -16.41
CA GLY A 268 0.34 3.45 -17.52
C GLY A 268 -0.06 4.04 -18.88
N SER A 269 -1.32 4.45 -19.02
CA SER A 269 -1.91 5.02 -20.23
C SER A 269 -1.66 6.53 -20.37
N ILE A 270 -1.06 7.18 -19.37
CA ILE A 270 -0.62 8.58 -19.50
C ILE A 270 0.60 8.64 -20.43
N PRO A 271 0.69 9.55 -21.40
CA PRO A 271 1.88 9.68 -22.24
C PRO A 271 3.17 9.93 -21.44
N ASP A 272 4.31 9.37 -21.87
CA ASP A 272 5.58 9.39 -21.10
C ASP A 272 6.19 10.80 -20.96
N ASN A 273 5.83 11.75 -21.83
CA ASN A 273 6.28 13.14 -21.78
C ASN A 273 5.53 13.99 -20.74
N ILE A 274 4.57 13.42 -20.01
CA ILE A 274 3.75 14.13 -19.02
C ILE A 274 4.35 13.95 -17.63
N SER A 275 4.60 15.07 -16.94
CA SER A 275 5.14 15.05 -15.59
C SER A 275 4.03 14.81 -14.56
N ILE A 276 4.24 13.85 -13.68
CA ILE A 276 3.24 13.40 -12.69
C ILE A 276 3.72 13.73 -11.29
N ALA A 277 2.81 14.14 -10.42
CA ALA A 277 3.02 14.15 -8.98
C ALA A 277 2.01 13.26 -8.25
N THR A 278 2.44 12.59 -7.18
CA THR A 278 1.54 11.91 -6.23
C THR A 278 1.52 12.64 -4.90
N LEU A 279 0.33 12.84 -4.34
CA LEU A 279 0.10 13.43 -3.03
C LEU A 279 -0.58 12.40 -2.13
N GLU A 280 0.13 11.95 -1.09
CA GLU A 280 -0.33 10.86 -0.23
C GLU A 280 0.09 11.07 1.23
N PRO A 281 -0.69 10.61 2.23
CA PRO A 281 -0.26 10.62 3.63
C PRO A 281 0.94 9.72 3.89
N MET A 282 1.10 8.66 3.08
CA MET A 282 2.31 7.83 2.98
C MET A 282 2.39 7.28 1.56
N PHE A 283 3.59 7.04 1.04
CA PHE A 283 3.81 6.57 -0.33
C PHE A 283 3.23 5.16 -0.53
N GLU A 284 1.97 5.07 -0.98
CA GLU A 284 1.23 3.81 -1.17
C GLU A 284 1.23 3.39 -2.65
N LEU A 285 1.10 4.37 -3.55
CA LEU A 285 1.03 4.15 -4.98
C LEU A 285 2.37 3.69 -5.57
N ASN A 286 3.48 4.32 -5.15
CA ASN A 286 4.86 4.08 -5.63
C ASN A 286 4.97 3.78 -7.14
N PRO A 287 4.45 4.65 -8.02
CA PRO A 287 4.34 4.34 -9.44
C PRO A 287 5.69 4.27 -10.16
N ASP A 288 6.71 4.94 -9.64
CA ASP A 288 8.10 4.88 -10.12
C ASP A 288 8.73 3.48 -10.04
N ARG A 289 8.22 2.60 -9.16
CA ARG A 289 8.61 1.18 -9.13
C ARG A 289 8.19 0.43 -10.40
N TYR A 290 7.10 0.85 -11.03
CA TYR A 290 6.48 0.15 -12.16
C TYR A 290 6.66 0.89 -13.49
N TYR A 291 6.83 2.22 -13.43
CA TYR A 291 7.01 3.09 -14.59
C TYR A 291 8.28 3.93 -14.44
N PRO A 292 9.47 3.30 -14.42
CA PRO A 292 10.75 4.00 -14.20
C PRO A 292 11.09 5.03 -15.29
N GLN A 293 10.43 4.94 -16.46
CA GLN A 293 10.62 5.85 -17.58
C GLN A 293 9.82 7.17 -17.47
N LYS A 294 8.81 7.25 -16.60
CA LYS A 294 7.95 8.43 -16.45
C LYS A 294 8.55 9.45 -15.47
N ASP A 295 8.37 10.74 -15.72
CA ASP A 295 8.77 11.80 -14.77
C ASP A 295 7.79 11.88 -13.59
N ILE A 296 8.09 11.15 -12.52
CA ILE A 296 7.22 11.02 -11.35
C ILE A 296 7.86 11.70 -10.13
N LYS A 297 7.10 12.58 -9.47
CA LYS A 297 7.42 13.14 -8.16
C LYS A 297 6.45 12.69 -7.09
N LYS A 298 6.93 11.98 -6.07
CA LYS A 298 6.11 11.57 -4.92
C LYS A 298 6.27 12.57 -3.78
N LEU A 299 5.19 13.12 -3.26
CA LEU A 299 5.18 13.97 -2.08
C LEU A 299 4.30 13.35 -0.98
N GLN A 300 4.81 13.42 0.25
CA GLN A 300 4.14 12.91 1.44
C GLN A 300 3.69 14.07 2.33
N PHE A 301 2.52 13.94 2.95
CA PHE A 301 2.08 14.86 4.01
C PHE A 301 2.87 14.62 5.30
N LEU A 302 3.37 15.69 5.91
CA LEU A 302 4.11 15.67 7.16
C LEU A 302 3.46 16.62 8.16
N SER A 303 3.75 16.47 9.45
CA SER A 303 3.21 17.36 10.50
C SER A 303 3.55 18.84 10.27
N TYR A 304 4.65 19.13 9.58
CA TYR A 304 5.12 20.48 9.22
C TYR A 304 5.01 20.80 7.72
N LYS A 305 4.41 19.89 6.93
CA LYS A 305 4.12 20.08 5.50
C LYS A 305 2.76 19.47 5.21
N ILE A 306 1.72 20.29 5.36
CA ILE A 306 0.32 19.86 5.22
C ILE A 306 -0.03 19.61 3.74
N PRO A 307 -1.21 19.03 3.42
CA PRO A 307 -1.58 18.76 2.03
C PRO A 307 -1.48 19.96 1.08
N ASP A 308 -1.85 21.16 1.54
CA ASP A 308 -1.75 22.38 0.74
C ASP A 308 -0.28 22.72 0.39
N ASP A 309 0.66 22.59 1.33
CA ASP A 309 2.09 22.81 1.04
C ASP A 309 2.60 21.89 -0.06
N ALA A 310 2.18 20.62 -0.05
CA ALA A 310 2.57 19.63 -1.03
C ALA A 310 1.96 19.96 -2.41
N PHE A 311 0.69 20.40 -2.44
CA PHE A 311 0.05 20.90 -3.65
C PHE A 311 0.77 22.13 -4.23
N GLN A 312 1.06 23.15 -3.41
CA GLN A 312 1.83 24.31 -3.83
C GLN A 312 3.23 23.93 -4.34
N THR A 313 3.84 22.90 -3.76
CA THR A 313 5.12 22.36 -4.24
C THR A 313 4.98 21.75 -5.63
N CYS A 314 3.90 21.00 -5.91
CA CYS A 314 3.64 20.47 -7.26
C CYS A 314 3.51 21.58 -8.30
N LEU A 315 2.81 22.68 -7.97
CA LEU A 315 2.69 23.83 -8.85
C LEU A 315 4.05 24.48 -9.15
N ARG A 316 4.91 24.64 -8.13
CA ARG A 316 6.29 25.16 -8.32
C ARG A 316 7.18 24.23 -9.14
N LEU A 317 6.92 22.94 -9.08
CA LEU A 317 7.61 21.93 -9.87
C LEU A 317 7.00 21.74 -11.27
N ASN A 318 6.00 22.54 -11.64
CA ASN A 318 5.30 22.51 -12.93
C ASN A 318 4.82 21.10 -13.31
N ARG A 319 4.16 20.42 -12.37
CA ARG A 319 3.67 19.05 -12.56
C ARG A 319 2.35 19.08 -13.33
N ASP A 320 2.32 18.44 -14.51
CA ASP A 320 1.16 18.41 -15.41
C ASP A 320 -0.05 17.71 -14.79
N ILE A 321 0.18 16.57 -14.13
CA ILE A 321 -0.86 15.74 -13.53
C ILE A 321 -0.57 15.57 -12.04
N ILE A 322 -1.57 15.78 -11.20
CA ILE A 322 -1.46 15.51 -9.76
C ILE A 322 -2.47 14.42 -9.38
N ILE A 323 -1.96 13.37 -8.75
CA ILE A 323 -2.73 12.22 -8.31
C ILE A 323 -2.79 12.20 -6.79
N THR A 324 -3.99 12.29 -6.23
CA THR A 324 -4.21 12.09 -4.81
C THR A 324 -4.51 10.62 -4.54
N GLY A 325 -3.64 9.94 -3.79
CA GLY A 325 -3.75 8.48 -3.60
C GLY A 325 -5.10 8.05 -3.04
N GLU A 326 -5.61 8.78 -2.05
CA GLU A 326 -6.98 8.65 -1.55
C GLU A 326 -7.41 9.95 -0.85
N VAL A 327 -8.63 10.40 -1.13
CA VAL A 327 -9.23 11.54 -0.44
C VAL A 327 -9.98 11.03 0.79
N ARG A 328 -9.46 11.32 1.99
CA ARG A 328 -10.05 10.93 3.28
C ARG A 328 -10.39 12.11 4.19
N SER A 329 -9.82 13.27 3.92
CA SER A 329 -9.94 14.48 4.74
C SER A 329 -10.43 15.69 3.95
N PRO A 330 -10.99 16.71 4.62
CA PRO A 330 -11.36 17.97 3.99
C PRO A 330 -10.21 18.66 3.24
N GLN A 331 -9.00 18.62 3.79
CA GLN A 331 -7.81 19.22 3.17
C GLN A 331 -7.42 18.49 1.87
N GLU A 332 -7.41 17.15 1.90
CA GLU A 332 -7.18 16.31 0.72
C GLU A 332 -8.24 16.54 -0.36
N ALA A 333 -9.50 16.76 0.05
CA ALA A 333 -10.58 17.05 -0.89
C ALA A 333 -10.33 18.36 -1.64
N VAL A 334 -9.94 19.42 -0.93
CA VAL A 334 -9.66 20.73 -1.53
C VAL A 334 -8.46 20.68 -2.47
N ILE A 335 -7.34 20.06 -2.07
CA ILE A 335 -6.16 19.99 -2.96
C ILE A 335 -6.44 19.16 -4.23
N THR A 336 -7.28 18.12 -4.13
CA THR A 336 -7.67 17.29 -5.28
C THR A 336 -8.57 18.06 -6.24
N LEU A 337 -9.50 18.86 -5.71
CA LEU A 337 -10.34 19.72 -6.55
C LEU A 337 -9.49 20.81 -7.22
N ASN A 338 -8.56 21.40 -6.47
CA ASN A 338 -7.66 22.42 -6.99
C ASN A 338 -6.74 21.86 -8.08
N SER A 339 -6.24 20.63 -7.96
CA SER A 339 -5.46 20.02 -9.03
C SER A 339 -6.28 19.82 -10.31
N MET A 340 -7.55 19.43 -10.16
CA MET A 340 -8.45 19.24 -11.30
C MET A 340 -8.87 20.56 -11.98
N THR A 341 -8.78 21.71 -11.30
CA THR A 341 -9.28 23.01 -11.80
C THR A 341 -8.20 24.01 -12.21
N ARG A 342 -7.02 24.02 -11.57
CA ARG A 342 -6.00 25.10 -11.70
C ARG A 342 -4.82 24.74 -12.61
N GLN A 343 -5.12 24.22 -13.80
CA GLN A 343 -4.19 23.90 -14.92
C GLN A 343 -3.65 22.45 -15.01
N ASN A 344 -3.95 21.56 -14.06
CA ASN A 344 -3.46 20.17 -14.11
C ASN A 344 -4.57 19.20 -14.56
N LYS A 345 -5.07 19.40 -15.79
CA LYS A 345 -5.99 18.44 -16.42
C LYS A 345 -5.31 17.08 -16.53
N GLY A 346 -6.07 16.02 -16.29
CA GLY A 346 -5.57 14.63 -16.19
C GLY A 346 -5.36 14.17 -14.74
N SER A 347 -5.69 15.01 -13.76
CA SER A 347 -5.56 14.70 -12.34
C SER A 347 -6.50 13.58 -11.92
N MET A 348 -6.06 12.76 -10.97
CA MET A 348 -6.81 11.60 -10.50
C MET A 348 -6.91 11.55 -8.99
N GLY A 349 -7.99 10.93 -8.50
CA GLY A 349 -8.18 10.66 -7.08
C GLY A 349 -8.84 9.33 -6.84
N THR A 350 -8.66 8.76 -5.64
CA THR A 350 -9.55 7.69 -5.17
C THR A 350 -10.45 8.17 -4.05
N PHE A 351 -11.68 7.64 -4.02
CA PHE A 351 -12.69 8.04 -3.04
C PHE A 351 -13.54 6.84 -2.59
N HIS A 352 -13.94 6.83 -1.32
CA HIS A 352 -14.84 5.83 -0.76
C HIS A 352 -16.28 6.31 -0.80
N THR A 353 -17.09 5.64 -1.61
CA THR A 353 -18.53 5.90 -1.73
C THR A 353 -19.23 4.67 -2.31
N VAL A 354 -20.56 4.66 -2.27
CA VAL A 354 -21.38 3.49 -2.67
C VAL A 354 -22.00 3.62 -4.07
N SER A 355 -22.03 4.84 -4.63
CA SER A 355 -22.50 5.11 -5.99
C SER A 355 -21.88 6.40 -6.58
N PRO A 356 -21.87 6.55 -7.93
CA PRO A 356 -21.51 7.82 -8.58
C PRO A 356 -22.39 8.99 -8.17
N GLU A 357 -23.66 8.76 -7.85
CA GLU A 357 -24.59 9.77 -7.34
C GLU A 357 -24.18 10.27 -5.96
N ASP A 358 -23.87 9.34 -5.05
CA ASP A 358 -23.46 9.65 -3.67
C ASP A 358 -22.10 10.34 -3.64
N PHE A 359 -21.19 10.00 -4.58
CA PHE A 359 -19.88 10.66 -4.70
C PHE A 359 -19.98 12.19 -4.69
N ILE A 360 -20.89 12.76 -5.49
CA ILE A 360 -21.02 14.21 -5.62
C ILE A 360 -21.40 14.83 -4.27
N TYR A 361 -22.33 14.21 -3.55
CA TYR A 361 -22.78 14.68 -2.23
C TYR A 361 -21.69 14.50 -1.16
N ASP A 362 -21.06 13.33 -1.11
CA ASP A 362 -20.01 12.99 -0.14
C ASP A 362 -18.79 13.91 -0.30
N TYR A 363 -18.37 14.12 -1.55
CA TYR A 363 -17.23 14.98 -1.87
C TYR A 363 -17.53 16.45 -1.56
N LYS A 364 -18.73 16.93 -1.91
CA LYS A 364 -19.22 18.25 -1.51
C LYS A 364 -19.18 18.42 0.02
N ASN A 365 -19.66 17.44 0.78
CA ASN A 365 -19.67 17.51 2.25
C ASN A 365 -18.25 17.65 2.82
N LEU A 366 -17.27 16.94 2.29
CA LEU A 366 -15.86 17.11 2.70
C LEU A 366 -15.32 18.50 2.36
N LEU A 367 -15.63 19.04 1.19
CA LEU A 367 -15.23 20.40 0.82
C LEU A 367 -15.83 21.46 1.77
N MET A 368 -17.10 21.28 2.15
CA MET A 368 -17.77 22.16 3.11
C MET A 368 -17.12 22.11 4.50
N GLN A 369 -16.69 20.93 4.96
CA GLN A 369 -16.02 20.75 6.25
C GLN A 369 -14.67 21.47 6.35
N ASN A 370 -13.99 21.72 5.23
CA ASN A 370 -12.73 22.47 5.24
C ASN A 370 -12.93 23.98 5.50
N GLY A 371 -14.16 24.48 5.39
CA GLY A 371 -14.48 25.90 5.51
C GLY A 371 -14.14 26.75 4.28
N THR A 372 -13.60 26.15 3.21
CA THR A 372 -13.33 26.85 1.93
C THR A 372 -14.61 27.28 1.23
N TYR A 373 -15.67 26.49 1.35
CA TYR A 373 -16.98 26.80 0.80
C TYR A 373 -17.95 27.14 1.93
N THR A 374 -18.65 28.26 1.78
CA THR A 374 -19.78 28.64 2.64
C THR A 374 -21.14 28.37 1.99
N ASN A 375 -21.14 28.05 0.69
CA ASN A 375 -22.32 27.73 -0.10
C ASN A 375 -22.14 26.39 -0.80
N GLU A 376 -23.08 25.47 -0.56
CA GLU A 376 -23.11 24.14 -1.17
C GLU A 376 -23.17 24.19 -2.70
N LEU A 377 -23.91 25.14 -3.27
CA LEU A 377 -24.05 25.26 -4.73
C LEU A 377 -22.72 25.62 -5.39
N SER A 378 -21.89 26.44 -4.73
CA SER A 378 -20.55 26.76 -5.25
C SER A 378 -19.64 25.54 -5.26
N ALA A 379 -19.70 24.70 -4.22
CA ALA A 379 -18.94 23.45 -4.18
C ALA A 379 -19.42 22.48 -5.28
N LEU A 380 -20.73 22.33 -5.45
CA LEU A 380 -21.29 21.49 -6.52
C LEU A 380 -20.86 21.99 -7.90
N TYR A 381 -20.90 23.30 -8.15
CA TYR A 381 -20.49 23.89 -9.42
C TYR A 381 -19.02 23.58 -9.74
N ASP A 382 -18.13 23.74 -8.76
CA ASP A 382 -16.70 23.47 -8.95
C ASP A 382 -16.42 21.98 -9.15
N ILE A 383 -17.08 21.09 -8.38
CA ILE A 383 -16.99 19.63 -8.61
C ILE A 383 -17.41 19.27 -10.03
N SER A 384 -18.55 19.80 -10.46
CA SER A 384 -19.17 19.48 -11.76
C SER A 384 -18.31 19.92 -12.93
N ARG A 385 -17.61 21.07 -12.78
CA ARG A 385 -16.67 21.58 -13.77
C ARG A 385 -15.33 20.81 -13.74
N ALA A 386 -14.92 20.33 -12.58
CA ALA A 386 -13.62 19.74 -12.36
C ALA A 386 -13.53 18.27 -12.79
N VAL A 387 -14.53 17.46 -12.43
CA VAL A 387 -14.49 16.00 -12.62
C VAL A 387 -15.05 15.63 -13.98
N ASP A 388 -14.35 14.80 -14.75
CA ASP A 388 -14.81 14.34 -16.07
C ASP A 388 -15.39 12.91 -16.00
N PHE A 389 -14.72 11.97 -15.31
CA PHE A 389 -15.20 10.59 -15.20
C PHE A 389 -15.13 10.01 -13.77
N LEU A 390 -16.10 9.14 -13.48
CA LEU A 390 -16.21 8.34 -12.26
C LEU A 390 -16.13 6.85 -12.64
N ILE A 391 -15.08 6.16 -12.20
CA ILE A 391 -14.91 4.72 -12.42
C ILE A 391 -15.22 3.99 -11.12
N MET A 392 -16.39 3.35 -11.05
CA MET A 392 -16.86 2.69 -9.83
C MET A 392 -16.43 1.23 -9.82
N LEU A 393 -15.62 0.82 -8.84
CA LEU A 393 -15.21 -0.57 -8.64
C LEU A 393 -16.11 -1.28 -7.63
N GLY A 394 -16.41 -2.54 -7.91
CA GLY A 394 -17.15 -3.45 -7.03
C GLY A 394 -16.32 -4.68 -6.68
N ILE A 395 -16.71 -5.34 -5.60
CA ILE A 395 -16.19 -6.66 -5.22
C ILE A 395 -17.35 -7.60 -4.88
N ASN A 396 -17.34 -8.80 -5.45
CA ASN A 396 -18.21 -9.86 -5.02
C ASN A 396 -17.66 -10.44 -3.71
N ARG A 397 -18.27 -10.09 -2.57
CA ARG A 397 -17.80 -10.51 -1.24
C ARG A 397 -17.80 -12.04 -1.04
N LYS A 398 -18.57 -12.80 -1.83
CA LYS A 398 -18.59 -14.28 -1.75
C LYS A 398 -17.41 -14.91 -2.49
N THR A 399 -17.03 -14.35 -3.65
CA THR A 399 -15.99 -14.94 -4.51
C THR A 399 -14.65 -14.20 -4.45
N GLY A 400 -14.62 -12.98 -3.89
CA GLY A 400 -13.47 -12.08 -3.95
C GLY A 400 -13.26 -11.41 -5.31
N GLN A 401 -14.07 -11.73 -6.33
CA GLN A 401 -13.92 -11.20 -7.67
C GLN A 401 -14.20 -9.69 -7.70
N ARG A 402 -13.24 -8.91 -8.19
CA ARG A 402 -13.38 -7.48 -8.47
C ARG A 402 -13.96 -7.26 -9.86
N TYR A 403 -14.69 -6.18 -10.06
CA TYR A 403 -15.24 -5.78 -11.37
C TYR A 403 -15.52 -4.28 -11.41
N ILE A 404 -15.49 -3.69 -12.60
CA ILE A 404 -15.96 -2.32 -12.82
C ILE A 404 -17.48 -2.32 -12.77
N LYS A 405 -18.08 -1.73 -11.75
CA LYS A 405 -19.55 -1.62 -11.59
C LYS A 405 -20.15 -0.67 -12.63
N SER A 406 -19.49 0.47 -12.86
CA SER A 406 -19.89 1.44 -13.88
C SER A 406 -18.75 2.40 -14.21
N ILE A 407 -18.83 3.00 -15.40
CA ILE A 407 -18.05 4.17 -15.79
C ILE A 407 -19.07 5.26 -16.14
N THR A 408 -18.98 6.38 -15.45
CA THR A 408 -19.95 7.47 -15.55
C THR A 408 -19.23 8.77 -15.86
N GLU A 409 -19.60 9.42 -16.94
CA GLU A 409 -19.17 10.77 -17.30
C GLU A 409 -19.98 11.79 -16.48
N VAL A 410 -19.30 12.81 -15.95
CA VAL A 410 -19.92 13.96 -15.29
C VAL A 410 -20.04 15.08 -16.33
N ILE A 411 -21.28 15.42 -16.68
CA ILE A 411 -21.55 16.47 -17.66
C ILE A 411 -21.82 17.76 -16.90
N PHE A 412 -20.97 18.76 -17.08
CA PHE A 412 -21.17 20.07 -16.48
C PHE A 412 -22.33 20.82 -17.17
N ASP A 413 -23.39 21.12 -16.41
CA ASP A 413 -24.52 21.93 -16.89
C ASP A 413 -24.45 23.34 -16.29
N LYS A 414 -23.88 24.26 -17.07
CA LYS A 414 -23.75 25.68 -16.67
C LYS A 414 -25.11 26.39 -16.51
N SER A 415 -26.16 25.88 -17.16
CA SER A 415 -27.48 26.53 -17.15
C SER A 415 -28.27 26.24 -15.87
N ASN A 416 -28.05 25.06 -15.26
CA ASN A 416 -28.74 24.63 -14.07
C ASN A 416 -27.95 24.97 -12.79
N LYS A 417 -28.28 26.10 -12.16
CA LYS A 417 -27.58 26.56 -10.95
C LYS A 417 -27.86 25.71 -9.70
N GLU A 418 -28.99 25.01 -9.64
CA GLU A 418 -29.37 24.19 -8.49
C GLU A 418 -28.77 22.78 -8.56
N LYS A 419 -28.57 22.28 -9.79
CA LYS A 419 -27.92 21.01 -10.07
C LYS A 419 -27.01 21.16 -11.30
N PRO A 420 -25.78 21.68 -11.13
CA PRO A 420 -24.89 22.03 -12.24
C PRO A 420 -24.22 20.82 -12.92
N TYR A 421 -24.82 19.63 -12.81
CA TYR A 421 -24.29 18.40 -13.40
C TYR A 421 -25.37 17.43 -13.88
N GLY A 422 -25.04 16.71 -14.94
CA GLY A 422 -25.65 15.44 -15.34
C GLY A 422 -24.69 14.27 -15.13
N LEU A 423 -25.22 13.07 -14.95
CA LEU A 423 -24.44 11.83 -14.87
C LEU A 423 -24.79 10.95 -16.06
N ASN A 424 -23.83 10.77 -16.97
CA ASN A 424 -23.98 9.98 -18.18
C ASN A 424 -23.23 8.64 -18.00
N THR A 425 -23.94 7.58 -17.64
CA THR A 425 -23.32 6.26 -17.47
C THR A 425 -23.01 5.64 -18.83
N ILE A 426 -21.73 5.46 -19.13
CA ILE A 426 -21.20 4.95 -20.40
C ILE A 426 -21.19 3.43 -20.41
N PHE A 427 -20.66 2.84 -19.34
CA PHE A 427 -20.63 1.39 -19.14
C PHE A 427 -21.25 1.01 -17.80
N LYS A 428 -21.92 -0.14 -17.76
CA LYS A 428 -22.50 -0.68 -16.52
C LYS A 428 -22.41 -2.20 -16.48
N TYR A 429 -22.02 -2.75 -15.33
CA TYR A 429 -21.99 -4.19 -15.14
C TYR A 429 -23.37 -4.71 -14.71
N ASP A 430 -23.93 -5.61 -15.53
CA ASP A 430 -25.12 -6.36 -15.20
C ASP A 430 -24.75 -7.55 -14.32
N LYS A 431 -25.01 -7.42 -13.01
CA LYS A 431 -24.70 -8.46 -12.03
C LYS A 431 -25.48 -9.76 -12.26
N LYS A 432 -26.68 -9.70 -12.86
CA LYS A 432 -27.54 -10.87 -13.08
C LYS A 432 -26.97 -11.72 -14.20
N ASN A 433 -26.60 -11.09 -15.30
CA ASN A 433 -26.06 -11.77 -16.48
C ASN A 433 -24.53 -11.92 -16.45
N LYS A 434 -23.85 -11.23 -15.53
CA LYS A 434 -22.38 -11.17 -15.39
C LYS A 434 -21.68 -10.66 -16.65
N GLU A 435 -22.23 -9.58 -17.22
CA GLU A 435 -21.74 -8.97 -18.46
C GLU A 435 -21.59 -7.46 -18.30
N PHE A 436 -20.68 -6.86 -19.07
CA PHE A 436 -20.56 -5.41 -19.19
C PHE A 436 -21.43 -4.92 -20.32
N LYS A 437 -22.29 -3.93 -20.04
CA LYS A 437 -23.18 -3.31 -21.03
C LYS A 437 -22.66 -1.92 -21.37
N LYS A 438 -22.64 -1.63 -22.68
CA LYS A 438 -22.61 -0.28 -23.24
C LYS A 438 -23.97 0.35 -23.02
N VAL A 439 -24.01 1.50 -22.35
CA VAL A 439 -25.27 2.16 -21.96
C VAL A 439 -25.46 3.41 -22.80
N ASN A 440 -24.51 4.34 -22.75
CA ASN A 440 -24.53 5.59 -23.51
C ASN A 440 -23.16 5.86 -24.16
N LYS A 441 -23.13 6.77 -25.14
CA LYS A 441 -21.88 7.31 -25.71
C LYS A 441 -21.29 8.40 -24.84
N ILE A 442 -19.99 8.63 -24.97
CA ILE A 442 -19.31 9.79 -24.36
C ILE A 442 -19.83 11.07 -25.03
N SER A 443 -19.97 12.15 -24.27
CA SER A 443 -20.48 13.41 -24.81
C SER A 443 -19.50 14.09 -25.78
N ASP A 444 -20.02 14.77 -26.80
CA ASP A 444 -19.21 15.60 -27.70
C ASP A 444 -18.45 16.69 -26.94
N GLY A 445 -19.05 17.22 -25.87
CA GLY A 445 -18.42 18.24 -25.03
C GLY A 445 -17.15 17.74 -24.33
N PHE A 446 -17.02 16.43 -24.03
CA PHE A 446 -15.74 15.88 -23.58
C PHE A 446 -14.72 15.86 -24.72
N PHE A 447 -15.10 15.38 -25.90
CA PHE A 447 -14.19 15.31 -27.05
C PHE A 447 -13.65 16.68 -27.45
N GLU A 448 -14.50 17.71 -27.51
CA GLU A 448 -14.09 19.10 -27.77
C GLU A 448 -12.96 19.56 -26.84
N ARG A 449 -13.07 19.25 -25.54
CA ARG A 449 -12.02 19.56 -24.55
C ARG A 449 -10.79 18.66 -24.69
N ALA A 450 -11.00 17.38 -25.02
CA ALA A 450 -9.92 16.42 -25.15
C ALA A 450 -8.94 16.81 -26.27
N PHE A 451 -9.45 17.34 -27.39
CA PHE A 451 -8.65 17.82 -28.53
C PHE A 451 -7.72 19.00 -28.20
N GLU A 452 -7.86 19.65 -27.05
CA GLU A 452 -6.90 20.67 -26.57
C GLU A 452 -5.58 20.04 -26.07
N PHE A 453 -5.52 18.72 -25.92
CA PHE A 453 -4.38 17.96 -25.39
C PHE A 453 -3.82 16.96 -26.43
N GLU A 454 -3.32 15.80 -25.99
CA GLU A 454 -2.71 14.78 -26.86
C GLU A 454 -3.75 13.87 -27.57
N PHE A 455 -5.04 14.12 -27.39
CA PHE A 455 -6.12 13.34 -28.03
C PHE A 455 -6.30 13.73 -29.49
N ASP A 456 -6.46 12.74 -30.36
CA ASP A 456 -6.64 12.94 -31.80
C ASP A 456 -7.87 12.24 -32.39
N GLU A 457 -8.09 12.45 -33.69
CA GLU A 457 -9.21 11.85 -34.44
C GLU A 457 -9.14 10.32 -34.48
N ASN A 458 -7.94 9.74 -34.38
CA ASN A 458 -7.81 8.29 -34.34
C ASN A 458 -8.30 7.75 -32.98
N ASN A 459 -7.98 8.42 -31.88
CA ASN A 459 -8.54 8.08 -30.57
C ASN A 459 -10.07 8.15 -30.59
N LYS A 460 -10.63 9.24 -31.13
CA LYS A 460 -12.09 9.41 -31.25
C LYS A 460 -12.71 8.30 -32.08
N LYS A 461 -12.15 8.01 -33.26
CA LYS A 461 -12.66 6.96 -34.14
C LYS A 461 -12.69 5.59 -33.46
N ILE A 462 -11.62 5.22 -32.75
CA ILE A 462 -11.58 3.95 -32.01
C ILE A 462 -12.70 3.88 -30.97
N ILE A 463 -12.97 4.99 -30.27
CA ILE A 463 -14.06 5.07 -29.30
C ILE A 463 -15.41 4.96 -30.01
N ASP A 464 -15.64 5.71 -31.09
CA ASP A 464 -16.89 5.69 -31.84
C ASP A 464 -17.21 4.30 -32.43
N ASP A 465 -16.19 3.56 -32.89
CA ASP A 465 -16.33 2.19 -33.40
C ASP A 465 -16.80 1.22 -32.31
N ILE A 466 -16.45 1.45 -31.03
CA ILE A 466 -16.92 0.62 -29.90
C ILE A 466 -18.41 0.84 -29.61
N PHE A 467 -18.92 2.05 -29.83
CA PHE A 467 -20.31 2.44 -29.56
C PHE A 467 -21.22 2.46 -30.80
N SER A 468 -20.69 2.09 -31.96
CA SER A 468 -21.45 1.84 -33.19
C SER A 468 -22.06 0.45 -33.16
#